data_AF-A0A139CMX2-F1
#
_entry.id   AF-A0A139CMX2-F1
#
_cell.length_a   1.000
_cell.length_b   1.000
_cell.length_c   1.000
_cell.angle_alpha   90.00
_cell.angle_beta   90.00
_cell.angle_gamma   90.00
#
_symmetry.space_group_name_H-M   'P 1'
#
loop_
_entity.id
_entity.type
_entity.pdbx_description
1 polymer ?
#
loop_
_entity_poly.entity_id
_entity_poly.type
_entity_poly.pdbx_seq_one_letter_code
_entity_poly.pdbx_strand_id
1 'polypeptide(L)' 'MWSGKIMVVFKDRTDAGKRLAEELEEYAGRDDVILLALPRGGVPVAFEVAKELDLELDVFIVRKLG' A
#
# COMPACT_ATOMS: atom_id res chain seq x y z
N MET A 1 -9.48 -10.41 -26.69
CA MET A 1 -8.25 -9.60 -26.72
C MET A 1 -8.12 -8.87 -25.38
N TRP A 2 -7.44 -9.46 -24.40
CA TRP A 2 -7.09 -8.75 -23.17
C TRP A 2 -5.86 -7.90 -23.50
N SER A 3 -6.07 -6.59 -23.59
CA SER A 3 -4.99 -5.63 -23.87
C SER A 3 -3.94 -5.74 -22.76
N GLY A 4 -2.69 -5.96 -23.17
CA GLY A 4 -1.57 -6.23 -22.29
C GLY A 4 -1.30 -5.05 -21.36
N LYS A 5 -1.78 -5.17 -20.12
CA LYS A 5 -1.14 -4.46 -19.00
C LYS A 5 0.20 -5.16 -18.81
N ILE A 6 1.30 -4.46 -19.07
CA ILE A 6 2.64 -4.94 -18.73
C ILE A 6 2.57 -5.43 -17.28
N MET A 7 2.81 -6.72 -17.06
CA MET A 7 2.93 -7.24 -15.70
C MET A 7 4.14 -6.57 -15.08
N VAL A 8 3.91 -5.48 -14.36
CA VAL A 8 4.91 -4.88 -13.50
C VAL A 8 5.18 -5.91 -12.41
N VAL A 9 6.25 -6.67 -12.57
CA VAL A 9 6.73 -7.59 -11.55
C VAL A 9 7.48 -6.74 -10.53
N PHE A 10 6.89 -6.59 -9.35
CA PHE A 10 7.60 -6.00 -8.23
C PHE A 10 8.72 -6.93 -7.78
N LYS A 11 9.87 -6.35 -7.47
CA LYS A 11 11.04 -7.11 -6.97
C LYS A 11 10.74 -7.77 -5.62
N ASP A 12 10.09 -7.02 -4.74
CA ASP A 12 9.69 -7.44 -3.39
C ASP A 12 8.56 -6.52 -2.90
N ARG A 13 8.13 -6.70 -1.64
CA ARG A 13 7.08 -5.87 -1.02
C ARG A 13 7.52 -4.42 -0.82
N THR A 14 8.80 -4.18 -0.66
CA THR A 14 9.35 -2.82 -0.49
C THR A 14 9.25 -2.07 -1.82
N ASP A 15 9.68 -2.68 -2.93
CA ASP A 15 9.51 -2.13 -4.29
C ASP A 15 8.02 -1.88 -4.62
N ALA A 16 7.15 -2.83 -4.26
CA ALA A 16 5.71 -2.65 -4.45
C ALA A 16 5.16 -1.45 -3.66
N GLY A 17 5.60 -1.27 -2.42
CA GLY A 17 5.16 -0.17 -1.56
C GLY A 17 5.62 1.20 -2.05
N LYS A 18 6.88 1.32 -2.49
CA LYS A 18 7.41 2.57 -3.06
C LYS A 18 6.69 3.00 -4.32
N ARG A 19 6.48 2.06 -5.25
CA ARG A 19 5.70 2.34 -6.47
C ARG A 19 4.24 2.66 -6.17
N LEU A 20 3.66 2.03 -5.15
CA LEU A 20 2.31 2.37 -4.72
C LEU A 20 2.25 3.78 -4.11
N ALA A 21 3.29 4.21 -3.40
CA ALA A 21 3.38 5.57 -2.87
C ALA A 21 3.42 6.62 -4.00
N GLU A 22 4.20 6.39 -5.05
CA GLU A 22 4.27 7.26 -6.25
C GLU A 22 2.88 7.47 -6.88
N GLU A 23 2.06 6.41 -6.96
CA GLU A 23 0.70 6.50 -7.52
C GLU A 23 -0.30 7.16 -6.55
N LEU A 24 0.05 7.33 -5.27
CA LEU A 24 -0.80 7.87 -4.20
C LEU A 24 -0.29 9.22 -3.67
N GLU A 25 0.61 9.90 -4.39
CA GLU A 25 1.19 11.19 -3.98
C GLU A 25 0.14 12.27 -3.65
N GLU A 26 -1.06 12.21 -4.24
CA GLU A 26 -2.17 13.15 -3.94
C GLU A 26 -2.62 13.12 -2.47
N TYR A 27 -2.29 12.06 -1.72
CA TYR A 27 -2.65 11.91 -0.32
C TYR A 27 -1.54 12.36 0.65
N ALA A 28 -0.34 12.71 0.16
CA ALA A 28 0.83 13.00 1.00
C ALA A 28 0.56 14.13 2.02
N GLY A 29 0.94 13.89 3.27
CA GLY A 29 0.86 14.87 4.38
C GLY A 29 -0.56 15.29 4.77
N ARG A 30 -1.60 14.58 4.31
CA ARG A 30 -2.98 14.85 4.69
C ARG A 30 -3.28 14.28 6.08
N ASP A 31 -3.87 15.10 6.93
CA ASP A 31 -4.28 14.74 8.29
C ASP A 31 -5.63 14.00 8.36
N ASP A 32 -6.38 13.99 7.25
CA ASP A 32 -7.67 13.31 7.11
C ASP A 32 -7.57 11.92 6.45
N VAL A 33 -6.35 11.35 6.37
CA VAL A 33 -6.06 10.06 5.75
C VAL A 33 -5.42 9.10 6.76
N ILE A 34 -5.94 7.88 6.82
CA ILE A 34 -5.32 6.76 7.56
C ILE A 34 -5.06 5.58 6.61
N LEU A 35 -3.87 5.02 6.67
CA LEU A 35 -3.48 3.84 5.92
C LEU A 35 -3.75 2.58 6.76
N LEU A 36 -4.60 1.69 6.26
CA LEU A 36 -4.98 0.45 6.96
C LEU A 36 -4.39 -0.79 6.29
N ALA A 37 -3.42 -1.42 6.95
CA ALA A 37 -2.74 -2.60 6.41
C ALA A 37 -3.42 -3.91 6.80
N LEU A 38 -3.71 -4.75 5.81
CA LEU A 38 -4.16 -6.12 6.05
C LEU A 38 -2.95 -7.07 6.29
N PRO A 39 -2.92 -7.80 7.41
CA PRO A 39 -1.90 -8.81 7.63
C PRO A 39 -1.97 -9.98 6.64
N ARG A 40 -0.87 -10.69 6.39
CA ARG A 40 0.51 -10.40 6.82
C ARG A 40 1.30 -9.64 5.76
N GLY A 41 1.00 -9.91 4.49
CA GLY A 41 1.77 -9.42 3.35
C GLY A 41 1.50 -7.96 2.99
N GLY A 42 0.37 -7.38 3.42
CA GLY A 42 0.05 -5.97 3.19
C GLY A 42 0.85 -5.03 4.10
N VAL A 43 1.24 -5.49 5.29
CA VAL A 43 1.95 -4.66 6.28
C VAL A 43 3.28 -4.12 5.76
N PRO A 44 4.19 -4.93 5.17
CA PRO A 44 5.45 -4.40 4.63
C PRO A 44 5.27 -3.46 3.44
N VAL A 45 4.17 -3.60 2.68
CA VAL A 45 3.87 -2.71 1.55
C VAL A 45 3.36 -1.37 2.08
N ALA A 46 2.38 -1.42 2.98
CA ALA A 46 1.78 -0.24 3.60
C ALA A 46 2.80 0.56 4.42
N PHE A 47 3.77 -0.10 5.06
CA PHE A 47 4.86 0.57 5.77
C PHE A 47 5.65 1.53 4.86
N GLU A 48 6.02 1.10 3.66
CA GLU A 48 6.73 1.99 2.73
C GLU A 48 5.81 3.12 2.26
N VAL A 49 4.53 2.84 1.97
CA VAL A 49 3.57 3.90 1.57
C VAL A 49 3.42 4.95 2.67
N ALA A 50 3.20 4.54 3.91
CA ALA A 50 3.04 5.45 5.04
C ALA A 50 4.30 6.29 5.29
N LYS A 51 5.47 5.67 5.14
CA LYS A 51 6.75 6.35 5.30
C LYS A 51 7.01 7.39 4.20
N GLU A 52 6.75 7.05 2.95
CA GLU A 52 7.02 7.96 1.82
C GLU A 52 5.98 9.09 1.74
N LEU A 53 4.74 8.85 2.17
CA LEU A 53 3.65 9.85 2.11
C LEU A 53 3.40 10.60 3.43
N ASP A 54 4.17 10.30 4.49
CA ASP A 54 3.98 10.85 5.85
C ASP A 54 2.54 10.68 6.36
N LEU A 55 2.05 9.43 6.31
CA LEU A 55 0.68 9.07 6.71
C LEU A 55 0.65 8.23 7.97
N GLU A 56 -0.43 8.37 8.74
CA GLU A 56 -0.72 7.46 9.84
C GLU A 56 -1.00 6.04 9.31
N LEU A 57 -0.39 5.03 9.94
CA LEU A 57 -0.53 3.62 9.58
C LEU A 57 -1.05 2.82 10.78
N ASP A 58 -2.13 2.07 10.55
CA ASP A 58 -2.62 1.06 11.49
C ASP A 58 -2.85 -0.30 10.79
N VAL A 59 -2.90 -1.37 11.58
CA VAL A 59 -3.04 -2.74 11.10
C VAL A 59 -4.48 -3.21 11.30
N PHE A 60 -5.18 -3.49 10.20
CA PHE A 60 -6.58 -3.90 10.25
C PHE A 60 -6.72 -5.42 10.35
N ILE A 61 -6.92 -5.91 11.58
CA ILE A 61 -7.13 -7.33 11.86
C ILE A 61 -8.58 -7.73 11.58
N VAL A 62 -8.79 -8.49 10.51
CA VAL A 62 -10.11 -9.00 10.13
C VAL A 62 -10.18 -10.51 10.25
N ARG A 63 -11.37 -11.02 10.58
CA ARG A 63 -11.73 -12.43 10.44
C ARG A 63 -12.90 -12.54 9.47
N LYS A 64 -12.91 -13.60 8.67
CA LYS A 64 -14.09 -13.94 7.87
C LYS A 64 -15.21 -14.37 8.81
N LEU A 65 -16.43 -13.89 8.60
CA LEU A 65 -17.62 -14.43 9.23
C LEU A 65 -18.07 -15.64 8.41
N GLY A 66 -17.97 -16.81 9.01
CA GLY A 66 -18.23 -18.12 8.41
C GLY A 66 -17.92 -19.20 9.42
#